data_AF-A0A914W992-F1
#
_entry.id   AF-A0A914W992-F1
#
_cell.length_a   1.000
_cell.length_b   1.000
_cell.length_c   1.000
_cell.angle_alpha   90.00
_cell.angle_beta   90.00
_cell.angle_gamma   90.00
#
_symmetry.space_group_name_H-M   'P 1'
#
loop_
_entity.id
_entity.type
_entity.pdbx_description
1 polymer ?
#
loop_
_entity_poly.entity_id
_entity_poly.type
_entity_poly.pdbx_seq_one_letter_code
_entity_poly.pdbx_strand_id
1 'polypeptide(L)'
;MDDVSFDRINVRHLNAWDQASREWFTDLPKDEDAENVCVGAGWFAVYTSAKNVRIFTIAGIQRTIWTVGGSLLTMCAFGNQLTLATTAYANQVDKETTEFAFLATVHNIALERGSGSKIVAPTRLDIAVGPNAQLVWLAYSNQGSLCAMDSNGCVRLLTASGTWAPIFDAQSVVKGASDAVWPISVRERPLQQLRYIYCKGAKHPLVASRPTPVIASWKLPLCDQDGEKGLLEEKLLLAEMQRDNATASDLTSSELNHTLLTTVMRMFALACKSERDCRALEMARLMPTTQGLQMMINYASKSRHSMLSEKVADVARQRAQDEQQAKLRPERRDENTSSLPRPSLIRSKQRSSSPQNEEDEDDNSLSGIDATERPLENPLLGIGSQRATMSPAPIAPSEMHTRNPFKRPSQQDVGRAGSIFDSLDDANFSASRSPQDPLDAKRRKENDGQKKQARLSFNKQANALKSSENAADSASSRPTGFQLWLNEKRSELEVKFGGGDLMKNATQEFRQLNSAEKREWNEKAKAMAAPQTAIDQLSQKSAQLDTSVDSERSSILI
;
A
#
# COMPACT_ATOMS: atom_id res chain seq x y z
N MET A 1 -38.92 -37.05 32.50
CA MET A 1 -39.03 -35.94 31.53
C MET A 1 -37.69 -35.29 31.58
N ASP A 2 -36.82 -35.67 30.66
CA ASP A 2 -35.49 -35.10 30.59
C ASP A 2 -35.62 -33.70 30.01
N ASP A 3 -34.95 -32.74 30.64
CA ASP A 3 -35.05 -31.33 30.28
C ASP A 3 -34.31 -31.14 28.94
N VAL A 4 -35.06 -31.11 27.83
CA VAL A 4 -34.48 -31.01 26.48
C VAL A 4 -34.02 -29.57 26.29
N SER A 5 -32.82 -29.27 26.77
CA SER A 5 -32.13 -28.02 26.53
C SER A 5 -31.74 -27.94 25.05
N PHE A 6 -32.42 -27.08 24.30
CA PHE A 6 -31.97 -26.69 22.96
C PHE A 6 -30.90 -25.61 23.08
N ASP A 7 -29.83 -25.72 22.29
CA ASP A 7 -28.87 -24.63 22.16
C ASP A 7 -29.50 -23.46 21.38
N ARG A 8 -29.12 -22.22 21.73
CA ARG A 8 -29.84 -21.00 21.33
C ARG A 8 -28.92 -19.97 20.71
N ILE A 9 -29.23 -19.61 19.46
CA ILE A 9 -28.64 -18.47 18.78
C ILE A 9 -29.36 -17.21 19.27
N ASN A 10 -28.64 -16.24 19.85
CA ASN A 10 -29.13 -14.89 20.16
C ASN A 10 -28.36 -13.87 19.29
N VAL A 11 -29.08 -13.00 18.59
CA VAL A 11 -28.51 -11.95 17.74
C VAL A 11 -28.98 -10.57 18.19
N ARG A 12 -28.02 -9.68 18.44
CA ARG A 12 -28.24 -8.26 18.75
C ARG A 12 -27.87 -7.38 17.55
N HIS A 13 -28.86 -7.02 16.75
CA HIS A 13 -28.69 -6.19 15.56
C HIS A 13 -28.77 -4.69 15.94
N LEU A 14 -27.62 -4.13 16.35
CA LEU A 14 -27.52 -2.73 16.82
C LEU A 14 -27.95 -1.69 15.78
N ASN A 15 -27.82 -2.00 14.48
CA ASN A 15 -28.15 -1.11 13.37
C ASN A 15 -29.59 -1.31 12.83
N ALA A 16 -30.45 -2.08 13.51
CA ALA A 16 -31.85 -2.19 13.14
C ALA A 16 -32.56 -0.83 13.22
N TRP A 17 -33.29 -0.49 12.15
CA TRP A 17 -34.05 0.76 12.03
C TRP A 17 -35.33 0.72 12.87
N ASP A 18 -35.91 -0.47 13.04
CA ASP A 18 -37.03 -0.75 13.94
C ASP A 18 -36.53 -1.28 15.29
N GLN A 19 -37.32 -1.08 16.34
CA GLN A 19 -36.96 -1.54 17.69
C GLN A 19 -37.16 -3.05 17.87
N ALA A 20 -38.09 -3.67 17.14
CA ALA A 20 -38.43 -5.08 17.28
C ALA A 20 -37.32 -6.01 16.77
N SER A 21 -36.65 -5.65 15.68
CA SER A 21 -35.57 -6.46 15.08
C SER A 21 -34.19 -6.24 15.72
N ARG A 22 -34.10 -5.51 16.84
CA ARG A 22 -32.82 -5.24 17.53
C ARG A 22 -32.27 -6.42 18.31
N GLU A 23 -33.12 -7.28 18.84
CA GLU A 23 -32.72 -8.52 19.52
C GLU A 23 -33.73 -9.61 19.16
N TRP A 24 -33.22 -10.74 18.69
CA TRP A 24 -34.02 -11.91 18.38
C TRP A 24 -33.22 -13.18 18.67
N PHE A 25 -33.91 -14.29 18.87
CA PHE A 25 -33.29 -15.58 19.13
C PHE A 25 -34.00 -16.70 18.37
N THR A 26 -33.27 -17.79 18.11
CA THR A 26 -33.83 -19.03 17.55
C THR A 26 -33.09 -20.22 18.14
N ASP A 27 -33.82 -21.30 18.38
CA ASP A 27 -33.30 -22.54 18.95
C ASP A 27 -32.81 -23.45 17.83
N LEU A 28 -31.66 -24.10 18.04
CA LEU A 28 -31.16 -25.12 17.12
C LEU A 28 -32.04 -26.39 17.19
N PRO A 29 -32.03 -27.23 16.14
CA PRO A 29 -32.70 -28.53 16.18
C PRO A 29 -32.22 -29.39 17.35
N LYS A 30 -33.04 -30.37 17.71
CA LYS A 30 -32.67 -31.35 18.74
C LYS A 30 -31.36 -32.06 18.34
N ASP A 31 -30.49 -32.27 19.32
CA ASP A 31 -29.22 -32.98 19.19
C ASP A 31 -28.21 -32.26 18.25
N GLU A 32 -28.31 -30.92 18.11
CA GLU A 32 -27.41 -30.06 17.34
C GLU A 32 -26.97 -28.82 18.16
N ASP A 33 -25.67 -28.73 18.46
CA ASP A 33 -25.06 -27.66 19.27
C ASP A 33 -24.22 -26.70 18.41
N ALA A 34 -24.10 -25.43 18.77
CA ALA A 34 -23.26 -24.45 18.08
C ALA A 34 -21.79 -24.54 18.52
N GLU A 35 -20.90 -24.93 17.61
CA GLU A 35 -19.45 -25.02 17.87
C GLU A 35 -18.67 -23.78 17.39
N ASN A 36 -19.14 -23.08 16.34
CA ASN A 36 -18.46 -21.90 15.81
C ASN A 36 -19.44 -20.90 15.20
N VAL A 37 -19.11 -19.60 15.24
CA VAL A 37 -19.94 -18.54 14.66
C VAL A 37 -19.06 -17.46 14.02
N CYS A 38 -19.45 -16.98 12.84
CA CYS A 38 -18.81 -15.82 12.21
C CYS A 38 -19.81 -14.92 11.49
N VAL A 39 -19.52 -13.62 11.42
CA VAL A 39 -20.43 -12.58 10.90
C VAL A 39 -19.84 -11.94 9.64
N GLY A 40 -20.62 -11.89 8.57
CA GLY A 40 -20.33 -11.16 7.33
C GLY A 40 -21.00 -9.78 7.28
N ALA A 41 -21.16 -9.19 6.10
CA ALA A 41 -21.69 -7.83 5.96
C ALA A 41 -23.19 -7.66 6.30
N GLY A 42 -24.00 -8.70 6.10
CA GLY A 42 -25.46 -8.69 6.35
C GLY A 42 -26.03 -10.07 6.71
N TRP A 43 -25.14 -11.00 7.04
CA TRP A 43 -25.42 -12.41 7.31
C TRP A 43 -24.45 -12.91 8.37
N PHE A 44 -24.75 -14.07 8.95
CA PHE A 44 -23.81 -14.81 9.77
C PHE A 44 -23.94 -16.31 9.49
N ALA A 45 -22.88 -17.05 9.81
CA ALA A 45 -22.84 -18.51 9.77
C ALA A 45 -22.72 -19.06 11.18
N VAL A 46 -23.45 -20.13 11.45
CA VAL A 46 -23.23 -21.00 12.62
C VAL A 46 -22.78 -22.36 12.12
N TYR A 47 -21.68 -22.87 12.65
CA TYR A 47 -21.25 -24.25 12.49
C TYR A 47 -21.67 -25.06 13.70
N THR A 48 -22.14 -26.29 13.47
CA THR A 48 -22.72 -27.13 14.51
C THR A 48 -22.05 -28.49 14.65
N SER A 49 -22.30 -29.17 15.78
CA SER A 49 -21.79 -30.53 16.07
C SER A 49 -22.20 -31.58 15.02
N ALA A 50 -23.31 -31.37 14.32
CA ALA A 50 -23.73 -32.14 13.14
C ALA A 50 -22.89 -31.85 11.86
N LYS A 51 -21.81 -31.09 11.98
CA LYS A 51 -20.94 -30.56 10.92
C LYS A 51 -21.65 -29.68 9.87
N ASN A 52 -22.80 -29.13 10.21
CA ASN A 52 -23.58 -28.29 9.32
C ASN A 52 -23.18 -26.82 9.46
N VAL A 53 -23.11 -26.11 8.34
CA VAL A 53 -23.01 -24.65 8.29
C VAL A 53 -24.40 -24.12 7.96
N ARG A 54 -24.97 -23.36 8.89
CA ARG A 54 -26.28 -22.71 8.78
C ARG A 54 -26.07 -21.22 8.53
N ILE A 55 -26.50 -20.73 7.36
CA ILE A 55 -26.46 -19.29 7.04
C ILE A 55 -27.78 -18.64 7.44
N PHE A 56 -27.69 -17.46 8.06
CA PHE A 56 -28.82 -16.62 8.42
C PHE A 56 -28.58 -15.18 7.93
N THR A 57 -29.63 -14.43 7.62
CA THR A 57 -29.53 -12.97 7.51
C THR A 57 -29.42 -12.36 8.91
N ILE A 58 -28.89 -11.13 9.01
CA ILE A 58 -28.76 -10.41 10.30
C ILE A 58 -30.11 -10.24 11.04
N ALA A 59 -31.22 -10.24 10.29
CA ALA A 59 -32.60 -10.12 10.78
C ALA A 59 -33.32 -11.48 10.99
N GLY A 60 -32.59 -12.61 10.95
CA GLY A 60 -33.10 -13.92 11.36
C GLY A 60 -33.79 -14.77 10.29
N ILE A 61 -33.70 -14.40 9.01
CA ILE A 61 -34.16 -15.26 7.92
C ILE A 61 -33.14 -16.39 7.73
N GLN A 62 -33.57 -17.64 7.93
CA GLN A 62 -32.76 -18.82 7.64
C GLN A 62 -32.50 -18.94 6.13
N ARG A 63 -31.27 -19.30 5.74
CA ARG A 63 -30.84 -19.43 4.34
C ARG A 63 -30.28 -20.83 4.09
N THR A 64 -29.27 -20.94 3.22
CA THR A 64 -28.66 -22.21 2.83
C THR A 64 -28.02 -22.92 4.01
N ILE A 65 -28.16 -24.24 4.02
CA ILE A 65 -27.50 -25.15 4.98
C ILE A 65 -26.72 -26.19 4.16
N TRP A 66 -25.50 -26.53 4.57
CA TRP A 66 -24.72 -27.62 3.99
C TRP A 66 -23.76 -28.23 5.01
N THR A 67 -23.34 -29.48 4.78
CA THR A 67 -22.41 -30.21 5.65
C THR A 67 -20.96 -30.02 5.19
N VAL A 68 -20.03 -29.87 6.13
CA VAL A 68 -18.60 -29.65 5.87
C VAL A 68 -17.84 -30.99 5.88
N GLY A 69 -17.02 -31.23 4.86
CA GLY A 69 -16.10 -32.35 4.83
C GLY A 69 -14.86 -32.10 5.70
N GLY A 70 -14.51 -33.08 6.54
CA GLY A 70 -13.32 -33.05 7.41
C GLY A 70 -13.63 -32.71 8.87
N SER A 71 -12.64 -32.16 9.56
CA SER A 71 -12.78 -31.55 10.89
C SER A 71 -12.55 -30.05 10.76
N LEU A 72 -13.49 -29.24 11.24
CA LEU A 72 -13.33 -27.79 11.29
C LEU A 72 -12.33 -27.42 12.38
N LEU A 73 -11.52 -26.39 12.11
CA LEU A 73 -10.66 -25.73 13.09
C LEU A 73 -11.23 -24.36 13.46
N THR A 74 -11.61 -23.55 12.47
CA THR A 74 -12.20 -22.23 12.68
C THR A 74 -12.91 -21.72 11.42
N MET A 75 -13.78 -20.72 11.58
CA MET A 75 -14.36 -19.95 10.47
C MET A 75 -14.04 -18.46 10.60
N CYS A 76 -13.89 -17.77 9.46
CA CYS A 76 -13.86 -16.31 9.43
C CYS A 76 -14.62 -15.79 8.20
N ALA A 77 -15.14 -14.57 8.29
CA ALA A 77 -15.93 -13.96 7.21
C ALA A 77 -15.50 -12.52 6.94
N PHE A 78 -15.69 -12.07 5.70
CA PHE A 78 -15.47 -10.68 5.27
C PHE A 78 -16.36 -10.34 4.08
N GLY A 79 -17.21 -9.32 4.21
CA GLY A 79 -18.17 -8.98 3.16
C GLY A 79 -19.14 -10.14 2.92
N ASN A 80 -19.08 -10.72 1.72
CA ASN A 80 -19.80 -11.93 1.34
C ASN A 80 -18.94 -13.20 1.36
N GLN A 81 -17.65 -13.11 1.68
CA GLN A 81 -16.76 -14.27 1.75
C GLN A 81 -16.88 -14.97 3.10
N LEU A 82 -17.06 -16.29 3.08
CA LEU A 82 -16.98 -17.20 4.22
C LEU A 82 -15.82 -18.16 4.01
N THR A 83 -14.81 -18.11 4.88
CA THR A 83 -13.72 -19.09 4.89
C THR A 83 -13.90 -20.07 6.04
N LEU A 84 -13.82 -21.36 5.72
CA LEU A 84 -13.70 -22.44 6.69
C LEU A 84 -12.30 -23.02 6.61
N ALA A 85 -11.57 -23.05 7.73
CA ALA A 85 -10.33 -23.79 7.83
C ALA A 85 -10.59 -25.19 8.38
N THR A 86 -10.22 -26.20 7.61
CA THR A 86 -10.30 -27.61 7.99
C THR A 86 -8.93 -28.26 8.01
N THR A 87 -8.78 -29.35 8.77
CA THR A 87 -7.62 -30.23 8.62
C THR A 87 -7.81 -31.08 7.36
N ALA A 88 -6.87 -31.04 6.43
CA ALA A 88 -6.95 -31.74 5.14
C ALA A 88 -6.44 -33.18 5.27
N TYR A 89 -5.23 -33.35 5.79
CA TYR A 89 -4.59 -34.62 6.08
C TYR A 89 -3.50 -34.44 7.14
N ALA A 90 -3.11 -35.54 7.76
CA ALA A 90 -2.02 -35.61 8.73
C ALA A 90 -0.95 -36.56 8.18
N ASN A 91 0.25 -36.04 7.94
CA ASN A 91 1.40 -36.83 7.50
C ASN A 91 2.26 -37.16 8.72
N GLN A 92 2.37 -38.44 9.04
CA GLN A 92 3.36 -38.90 10.01
C GLN A 92 4.73 -38.92 9.32
N VAL A 93 5.64 -38.04 9.75
CA VAL A 93 7.00 -37.93 9.19
C VAL A 93 7.93 -38.89 9.93
N ASP A 94 7.92 -38.84 11.26
CA ASP A 94 8.59 -39.79 12.15
C ASP A 94 7.60 -40.40 13.16
N LYS A 95 8.10 -41.31 14.02
CA LYS A 95 7.29 -41.90 15.10
C LYS A 95 6.68 -40.87 16.06
N GLU A 96 7.28 -39.69 16.18
CA GLU A 96 6.89 -38.63 17.12
C GLU A 96 6.36 -37.36 16.43
N THR A 97 6.60 -37.19 15.12
CA THR A 97 6.27 -35.97 14.36
C THR A 97 5.11 -36.22 13.40
N THR A 98 4.03 -35.46 13.58
CA THR A 98 2.88 -35.45 12.66
C THR A 98 2.70 -34.03 12.12
N GLU A 99 2.94 -33.86 10.82
CA GLU A 99 2.68 -32.61 10.12
C GLU A 99 1.23 -32.56 9.67
N PHE A 100 0.54 -31.48 9.98
CA PHE A 100 -0.86 -31.28 9.61
C PHE A 100 -0.95 -30.32 8.42
N ALA A 101 -1.60 -30.75 7.35
CA ALA A 101 -1.96 -29.87 6.24
C ALA A 101 -3.33 -29.24 6.52
N PHE A 102 -3.42 -27.92 6.33
CA PHE A 102 -4.62 -27.13 6.61
C PHE A 102 -5.19 -26.54 5.31
N LEU A 103 -6.51 -26.60 5.15
CA LEU A 103 -7.20 -26.14 3.95
C LEU A 103 -8.20 -25.04 4.29
N ALA A 104 -8.06 -23.88 3.63
CA ALA A 104 -9.06 -22.84 3.60
C ALA A 104 -10.03 -23.08 2.43
N THR A 105 -11.32 -23.27 2.73
CA THR A 105 -12.38 -23.33 1.71
C THR A 105 -13.22 -22.05 1.76
N VAL A 106 -13.07 -21.21 0.74
CA VAL A 106 -13.74 -19.91 0.60
C VAL A 106 -15.04 -20.06 -0.18
N HIS A 107 -16.16 -19.70 0.43
CA HIS A 107 -17.50 -19.67 -0.17
C HIS A 107 -17.95 -18.21 -0.34
N ASN A 108 -18.62 -17.89 -1.45
CA ASN A 108 -19.21 -16.57 -1.67
C ASN A 108 -20.72 -16.61 -1.36
N ILE A 109 -21.11 -16.01 -0.24
CA ILE A 109 -22.46 -15.98 0.30
C ILE A 109 -23.25 -14.80 -0.31
N ALA A 110 -23.74 -15.01 -1.53
CA ALA A 110 -24.66 -14.08 -2.18
C ALA A 110 -26.09 -14.23 -1.62
N LEU A 111 -26.48 -13.39 -0.66
CA LEU A 111 -27.85 -13.38 -0.14
C LEU A 111 -28.88 -12.93 -1.18
N GLU A 112 -28.52 -11.98 -2.04
CA GLU A 112 -29.39 -11.42 -3.07
C GLU A 112 -29.24 -12.22 -4.37
N ARG A 113 -30.31 -12.90 -4.79
CA ARG A 113 -30.39 -13.56 -6.09
C ARG A 113 -30.93 -12.58 -7.13
N GLY A 114 -30.09 -11.60 -7.51
CA GLY A 114 -30.34 -10.81 -8.71
C GLY A 114 -30.35 -11.70 -9.96
N SER A 115 -31.08 -11.28 -11.00
CA SER A 115 -31.05 -11.94 -12.31
C SER A 115 -29.63 -11.90 -12.87
N GLY A 116 -28.96 -13.06 -12.94
CA GLY A 116 -27.54 -13.17 -13.30
C GLY A 116 -26.59 -13.58 -12.17
N SER A 117 -27.06 -13.79 -10.94
CA SER A 117 -26.24 -14.32 -9.83
C SER A 117 -25.79 -15.76 -10.11
N LYS A 118 -24.60 -15.91 -10.71
CA LYS A 118 -23.99 -17.21 -11.02
C LYS A 118 -23.59 -17.92 -9.72
N ILE A 119 -23.88 -19.22 -9.61
CA ILE A 119 -23.39 -20.05 -8.50
C ILE A 119 -21.87 -20.18 -8.65
N VAL A 120 -21.13 -19.53 -7.75
CA VAL A 120 -19.66 -19.61 -7.71
C VAL A 120 -19.28 -20.83 -6.88
N ALA A 121 -18.55 -21.77 -7.49
CA ALA A 121 -18.00 -22.92 -6.78
C ALA A 121 -16.97 -22.44 -5.73
N PRO A 122 -16.88 -23.09 -4.55
CA PRO A 122 -15.97 -22.66 -3.50
C PRO A 122 -14.51 -22.80 -3.92
N THR A 123 -13.70 -21.80 -3.59
CA THR A 123 -12.26 -21.81 -3.83
C THR A 123 -11.56 -22.55 -2.69
N ARG A 124 -10.68 -23.49 -3.03
CA ARG A 124 -9.86 -24.25 -2.06
C ARG A 124 -8.42 -23.77 -2.13
N LEU A 125 -7.84 -23.47 -0.97
CA LEU A 125 -6.51 -22.88 -0.82
C LEU A 125 -5.80 -23.58 0.34
N ASP A 126 -4.61 -24.13 0.11
CA ASP A 126 -3.79 -24.67 1.20
C ASP A 126 -3.26 -23.50 2.06
N ILE A 127 -3.32 -23.64 3.38
CA ILE A 127 -2.86 -22.62 4.33
C ILE A 127 -1.40 -22.88 4.66
N ALA A 128 -0.50 -21.95 4.30
CA ALA A 128 0.91 -22.08 4.63
C ALA A 128 1.17 -21.88 6.13
N VAL A 129 1.73 -22.91 6.76
CA VAL A 129 2.23 -22.89 8.15
C VAL A 129 3.74 -23.20 8.17
N GLY A 130 4.41 -22.87 9.26
CA GLY A 130 5.81 -23.26 9.47
C GLY A 130 5.98 -24.78 9.65
N PRO A 131 7.22 -25.30 9.54
CA PRO A 131 7.50 -26.71 9.81
C PRO A 131 7.11 -27.08 11.24
N ASN A 132 6.47 -28.25 11.40
CA ASN A 132 5.89 -28.73 12.66
C ASN A 132 4.94 -27.73 13.37
N ALA A 133 4.37 -26.75 12.66
CA ALA A 133 3.52 -25.73 13.24
C ALA A 133 2.02 -25.99 13.02
N GLN A 134 1.19 -25.53 13.95
CA GLN A 134 -0.27 -25.61 13.86
C GLN A 134 -0.88 -24.24 13.54
N LEU A 135 -2.04 -24.21 12.89
CA LEU A 135 -2.82 -23.00 12.69
C LEU A 135 -3.37 -22.50 14.04
N VAL A 136 -3.00 -21.29 14.46
CA VAL A 136 -3.44 -20.68 15.73
C VAL A 136 -4.50 -19.60 15.52
N TRP A 137 -4.42 -18.86 14.41
CA TRP A 137 -5.35 -17.78 14.11
C TRP A 137 -5.59 -17.66 12.61
N LEU A 138 -6.83 -17.34 12.24
CA LEU A 138 -7.26 -17.07 10.87
C LEU A 138 -8.24 -15.91 10.89
N ALA A 139 -8.02 -14.92 10.03
CA ALA A 139 -8.95 -13.80 9.86
C ALA A 139 -8.77 -13.16 8.48
N TYR A 140 -9.63 -12.19 8.18
CA TYR A 140 -9.45 -11.31 7.03
C TYR A 140 -8.76 -10.01 7.44
N SER A 141 -7.99 -9.44 6.51
CA SER A 141 -7.51 -8.06 6.60
C SER A 141 -8.67 -7.08 6.46
N ASN A 142 -8.43 -5.79 6.75
CA ASN A 142 -9.42 -4.76 6.49
C ASN A 142 -9.72 -4.49 4.99
N GLN A 143 -9.05 -5.20 4.07
CA GLN A 143 -9.29 -5.15 2.63
C GLN A 143 -9.81 -6.49 2.07
N GLY A 144 -9.99 -7.51 2.90
CA GLY A 144 -10.55 -8.81 2.48
C GLY A 144 -9.52 -9.83 2.00
N SER A 145 -8.23 -9.62 2.23
CA SER A 145 -7.19 -10.63 2.03
C SER A 145 -7.14 -11.58 3.24
N LEU A 146 -7.01 -12.88 3.01
CA LEU A 146 -6.95 -13.87 4.09
C LEU A 146 -5.60 -13.79 4.84
N CYS A 147 -5.63 -13.88 6.17
CA CYS A 147 -4.47 -13.81 7.04
C CYS A 147 -4.46 -15.04 7.96
N ALA A 148 -3.29 -15.65 8.17
CA ALA A 148 -3.10 -16.79 9.06
C ALA A 148 -1.92 -16.55 10.00
N MET A 149 -1.97 -17.08 11.23
CA MET A 149 -0.82 -17.16 12.14
C MET A 149 -0.62 -18.59 12.60
N ASP A 150 0.63 -19.05 12.60
CA ASP A 150 1.00 -20.37 13.09
C ASP A 150 1.48 -20.36 14.55
N SER A 151 1.67 -21.55 15.12
CA SER A 151 2.18 -21.75 16.49
C SER A 151 3.62 -21.29 16.70
N ASN A 152 4.39 -21.07 15.62
CA ASN A 152 5.75 -20.54 15.71
C ASN A 152 5.74 -19.01 15.81
N GLY A 153 4.59 -18.37 15.56
CA GLY A 153 4.38 -16.94 15.71
C GLY A 153 4.49 -16.14 14.40
N CYS A 154 4.56 -16.82 13.26
CA CYS A 154 4.64 -16.16 11.95
C CYS A 154 3.24 -15.84 11.43
N VAL A 155 2.97 -14.56 11.15
CA VAL A 155 1.74 -14.10 10.51
C VAL A 155 1.98 -14.00 9.00
N ARG A 156 1.13 -14.65 8.22
CA ARG A 156 1.16 -14.66 6.75
C ARG A 156 -0.11 -14.03 6.18
N LEU A 157 0.04 -13.32 5.07
CA LEU A 157 -1.02 -12.74 4.26
C LEU A 157 -1.11 -13.48 2.92
N LEU A 158 -2.32 -13.84 2.50
CA LEU A 158 -2.58 -14.31 1.15
C LEU A 158 -2.56 -13.12 0.17
N THR A 159 -1.68 -13.17 -0.81
CA THR A 159 -1.54 -12.15 -1.88
C THR A 159 -2.58 -12.36 -2.98
N ALA A 160 -2.82 -11.32 -3.81
CA ALA A 160 -3.64 -11.45 -5.01
C ALA A 160 -3.15 -12.53 -6.00
N SER A 161 -1.86 -12.87 -5.99
CA SER A 161 -1.28 -13.95 -6.80
C SER A 161 -1.54 -15.36 -6.23
N GLY A 162 -2.23 -15.46 -5.08
CA GLY A 162 -2.57 -16.73 -4.44
C GLY A 162 -1.43 -17.36 -3.63
N THR A 163 -0.42 -16.56 -3.23
CA THR A 163 0.72 -17.03 -2.42
C THR A 163 0.67 -16.46 -1.01
N TRP A 164 1.24 -17.19 -0.04
CA TRP A 164 1.31 -16.73 1.36
C TRP A 164 2.61 -15.98 1.62
N ALA A 165 2.53 -14.67 1.82
CA ALA A 165 3.65 -13.81 2.18
C ALA A 165 3.76 -13.66 3.71
N PRO A 166 4.89 -13.99 4.35
CA PRO A 166 5.12 -13.68 5.77
C PRO A 166 5.27 -12.17 5.99
N ILE A 167 4.38 -11.58 6.81
CA ILE A 167 4.30 -10.13 7.07
C ILE A 167 4.72 -9.72 8.48
N PHE A 168 4.87 -10.67 9.40
CA PHE A 168 5.33 -10.44 10.77
C PHE A 168 5.82 -11.75 11.39
N ASP A 169 6.83 -11.66 12.26
CA ASP A 169 7.32 -12.75 13.09
C ASP A 169 7.35 -12.33 14.57
N ALA A 170 6.57 -13.02 15.40
CA ALA A 170 6.51 -12.76 16.82
C ALA A 170 7.84 -13.01 17.54
N GLN A 171 8.70 -13.92 17.06
CA GLN A 171 9.99 -14.21 17.69
C GLN A 171 10.92 -12.99 17.71
N SER A 172 10.73 -12.05 16.77
CA SER A 172 11.48 -10.79 16.73
C SER A 172 11.10 -9.79 17.84
N VAL A 173 10.00 -10.01 18.57
CA VAL A 173 9.46 -9.11 19.61
C VAL A 173 9.33 -9.79 20.98
N VAL A 174 9.09 -11.10 21.01
CA VAL A 174 8.98 -11.93 22.21
C VAL A 174 10.31 -11.93 22.98
N LYS A 175 10.26 -11.68 24.30
CA LYS A 175 11.44 -11.57 25.17
C LYS A 175 11.69 -12.76 26.08
N GLY A 176 10.71 -13.65 26.26
CA GLY A 176 10.80 -14.82 27.12
C GLY A 176 10.13 -16.03 26.46
N ALA A 177 10.64 -17.23 26.72
CA ALA A 177 10.16 -18.46 26.08
C ALA A 177 8.67 -18.79 26.35
N SER A 178 8.10 -18.23 27.41
CA SER A 178 6.69 -18.34 27.79
C SER A 178 5.80 -17.19 27.33
N ASP A 179 6.38 -16.15 26.72
CA ASP A 179 5.65 -14.98 26.23
C ASP A 179 5.14 -15.24 24.81
N ALA A 180 3.99 -14.67 24.48
CA ALA A 180 3.35 -14.87 23.18
C ALA A 180 2.75 -13.58 22.62
N VAL A 181 2.49 -13.58 21.31
CA VAL A 181 1.76 -12.53 20.61
C VAL A 181 0.36 -13.05 20.29
N TRP A 182 -0.67 -12.33 20.74
CA TRP A 182 -2.07 -12.65 20.41
C TRP A 182 -2.61 -11.68 19.34
N PRO A 183 -2.79 -12.12 18.08
CA PRO A 183 -3.21 -11.26 16.99
C PRO A 183 -4.66 -10.77 17.17
N ILE A 184 -4.93 -9.53 16.76
CA ILE A 184 -6.27 -8.93 16.75
C ILE A 184 -6.71 -8.62 15.32
N SER A 185 -5.90 -7.90 14.55
CA SER A 185 -6.26 -7.51 13.18
C SER A 185 -5.05 -7.18 12.33
N VAL A 186 -5.11 -7.53 11.05
CA VAL A 186 -4.19 -7.10 10.00
C VAL A 186 -4.85 -5.96 9.23
N ARG A 187 -4.14 -4.85 9.05
CA ARG A 187 -4.57 -3.72 8.22
C ARG A 187 -3.58 -3.50 7.09
N GLU A 188 -4.08 -3.33 5.87
CA GLU A 188 -3.27 -3.05 4.67
C GLU A 188 -3.30 -1.57 4.28
N ARG A 189 -4.47 -0.92 4.45
CA ARG A 189 -4.73 0.49 4.11
C ARG A 189 -5.42 1.21 5.29
N PRO A 190 -5.15 2.50 5.55
CA PRO A 190 -4.20 3.38 4.83
C PRO A 190 -2.72 3.10 5.17
N LEU A 191 -2.43 2.39 6.27
CA LEU A 191 -1.09 1.98 6.66
C LEU A 191 -1.06 0.48 6.96
N GLN A 192 0.00 -0.20 6.49
CA GLN A 192 0.29 -1.59 6.79
C GLN A 192 0.64 -1.75 8.27
N GLN A 193 -0.28 -2.34 9.04
CA GLN A 193 -0.15 -2.50 10.48
C GLN A 193 -0.70 -3.86 10.92
N LEU A 194 0.03 -4.55 11.79
CA LEU A 194 -0.50 -5.63 12.62
C LEU A 194 -0.88 -5.04 13.99
N ARG A 195 -2.07 -5.39 14.47
CA ARG A 195 -2.50 -5.11 15.85
C ARG A 195 -2.57 -6.41 16.63
N TYR A 196 -1.93 -6.44 17.80
CA TYR A 196 -1.87 -7.62 18.65
C TYR A 196 -1.79 -7.23 20.14
N ILE A 197 -1.97 -8.20 21.04
CA ILE A 197 -1.65 -8.06 22.46
C ILE A 197 -0.38 -8.85 22.76
N TYR A 198 0.56 -8.23 23.48
CA TYR A 198 1.69 -8.95 24.05
C TYR A 198 1.26 -9.66 25.33
N CYS A 199 1.37 -10.98 25.37
CA CYS A 199 0.99 -11.83 26.50
C CYS A 199 2.25 -12.28 27.24
N LYS A 200 2.37 -11.90 28.52
CA LYS A 200 3.49 -12.31 29.39
C LYS A 200 3.17 -13.63 30.07
N GLY A 201 4.02 -14.64 29.91
CA GLY A 201 3.85 -15.96 30.53
C GLY A 201 2.59 -16.74 30.13
N ALA A 202 1.91 -16.34 29.06
CA ALA A 202 0.64 -16.92 28.63
C ALA A 202 0.49 -16.84 27.10
N LYS A 203 -0.24 -17.80 26.51
CA LYS A 203 -0.51 -17.83 25.06
C LYS A 203 -1.64 -16.89 24.61
N HIS A 204 -2.48 -16.43 25.53
CA HIS A 204 -3.66 -15.59 25.27
C HIS A 204 -3.80 -14.50 26.36
N PRO A 205 -4.51 -13.39 26.07
CA PRO A 205 -4.67 -12.29 27.02
C PRO A 205 -5.58 -12.68 28.20
N LEU A 206 -5.19 -12.30 29.42
CA LEU A 206 -6.02 -12.44 30.61
C LEU A 206 -7.07 -11.31 30.66
N VAL A 207 -8.35 -11.66 30.75
CA VAL A 207 -9.48 -10.71 30.71
C VAL A 207 -9.37 -9.63 31.80
N ALA A 208 -8.90 -10.01 33.00
CA ALA A 208 -8.78 -9.10 34.14
C ALA A 208 -7.83 -7.92 33.91
N SER A 209 -6.80 -8.06 33.06
CA SER A 209 -5.73 -7.06 32.93
C SER A 209 -5.97 -5.99 31.86
N ARG A 210 -7.11 -6.02 31.14
CA ARG A 210 -7.48 -5.08 30.05
C ARG A 210 -6.29 -4.63 29.18
N PRO A 211 -5.55 -5.58 28.55
CA PRO A 211 -4.28 -5.27 27.90
C PRO A 211 -4.45 -4.32 26.71
N THR A 212 -3.57 -3.32 26.62
CA THR A 212 -3.54 -2.36 25.50
C THR A 212 -3.01 -3.03 24.23
N PRO A 213 -3.71 -2.93 23.08
CA PRO A 213 -3.20 -3.42 21.81
C PRO A 213 -1.93 -2.68 21.37
N VAL A 214 -0.91 -3.43 21.01
CA VAL A 214 0.31 -2.95 20.36
C VAL A 214 0.05 -2.85 18.85
N ILE A 215 0.61 -1.81 18.23
CA ILE A 215 0.59 -1.62 16.78
C ILE A 215 2.02 -1.78 16.26
N ALA A 216 2.24 -2.74 15.38
CA ALA A 216 3.51 -2.91 14.67
C ALA A 216 3.31 -2.68 13.17
N SER A 217 4.32 -2.11 12.52
CA SER A 217 4.43 -2.16 11.05
C SER A 217 4.64 -3.61 10.59
N TRP A 218 4.28 -3.91 9.35
CA TRP A 218 4.67 -5.19 8.75
C TRP A 218 6.19 -5.22 8.55
N LYS A 219 6.77 -6.41 8.64
CA LYS A 219 8.18 -6.69 8.38
C LYS A 219 8.27 -8.00 7.61
N LEU A 220 8.77 -7.92 6.38
CA LEU A 220 9.04 -9.09 5.53
C LEU A 220 10.40 -9.68 5.92
N PRO A 221 10.58 -11.01 5.94
CA PRO A 221 11.87 -11.64 6.25
C PRO A 221 12.79 -11.63 5.01
N LEU A 222 13.26 -10.45 4.61
CA LEU A 222 14.22 -10.29 3.51
C LEU A 222 15.67 -10.51 3.98
N CYS A 223 16.56 -10.77 3.02
CA CYS A 223 18.00 -10.81 3.27
C CYS A 223 18.57 -9.39 3.42
N ASP A 224 19.60 -9.21 4.27
CA ASP A 224 20.39 -7.97 4.39
C ASP A 224 19.55 -6.71 4.69
N GLN A 225 18.67 -6.79 5.70
CA GLN A 225 17.74 -5.70 6.06
C GLN A 225 18.38 -4.51 6.77
N ASP A 226 19.61 -4.65 7.25
CA ASP A 226 20.33 -3.55 7.91
C ASP A 226 20.89 -2.53 6.90
N GLY A 227 20.99 -2.91 5.62
CA GLY A 227 21.43 -2.04 4.54
C GLY A 227 20.31 -1.18 3.93
N GLU A 228 20.66 0.01 3.43
CA GLU A 228 19.72 0.92 2.72
C GLU A 228 19.01 0.21 1.55
N LYS A 229 19.71 -0.69 0.87
CA LYS A 229 19.15 -1.57 -0.18
C LYS A 229 17.99 -2.43 0.35
N GLY A 230 18.20 -3.17 1.44
CA GLY A 230 17.20 -4.09 1.99
C GLY A 230 15.94 -3.36 2.46
N LEU A 231 16.10 -2.18 3.08
CA LEU A 231 14.99 -1.31 3.49
C LEU A 231 14.17 -0.78 2.29
N LEU A 232 14.83 -0.47 1.17
CA LEU A 232 14.14 -0.04 -0.05
C LEU A 232 13.49 -1.21 -0.80
N GLU A 233 14.08 -2.41 -0.77
CA GLU A 233 13.50 -3.64 -1.33
C GLU A 233 12.24 -4.09 -0.57
N GLU A 234 12.27 -4.04 0.77
CA GLU A 234 11.09 -4.30 1.60
C GLU A 234 9.97 -3.30 1.28
N LYS A 235 10.30 -2.01 1.22
CA LYS A 235 9.33 -0.97 0.89
C LYS A 235 8.75 -1.12 -0.52
N LEU A 236 9.56 -1.56 -1.49
CA LEU A 236 9.13 -1.82 -2.86
C LEU A 236 8.12 -2.97 -2.90
N LEU A 237 8.48 -4.12 -2.33
CA LEU A 237 7.62 -5.31 -2.33
C LEU A 237 6.30 -5.07 -1.58
N LEU A 238 6.34 -4.36 -0.45
CA LEU A 238 5.14 -3.95 0.27
C LEU A 238 4.22 -3.00 -0.53
N ALA A 239 4.78 -2.12 -1.36
CA ALA A 239 4.00 -1.23 -2.23
C ALA A 239 3.40 -1.97 -3.44
N GLU A 240 4.11 -2.96 -3.99
CA GLU A 240 3.59 -3.84 -5.05
C GLU A 240 2.41 -4.69 -4.53
N MET A 241 2.54 -5.29 -3.34
CA MET A 241 1.44 -6.00 -2.68
C MET A 241 0.18 -5.13 -2.48
N GLN A 242 0.35 -3.84 -2.12
CA GLN A 242 -0.78 -2.91 -1.99
C GLN A 242 -1.42 -2.55 -3.33
N ARG A 243 -0.62 -2.40 -4.40
CA ARG A 243 -1.10 -2.09 -5.74
C ARG A 243 -1.90 -3.24 -6.33
N ASP A 244 -1.42 -4.47 -6.15
CA ASP A 244 -2.07 -5.66 -6.70
C ASP A 244 -3.38 -5.99 -5.94
N ASN A 245 -3.48 -5.58 -4.66
CA ASN A 245 -4.70 -5.58 -3.86
C ASN A 245 -5.57 -4.31 -4.01
N ALA A 246 -5.30 -3.43 -4.99
CA ALA A 246 -6.08 -2.21 -5.23
C ALA A 246 -7.20 -2.45 -6.26
N THR A 247 -8.44 -2.16 -5.86
CA THR A 247 -9.58 -2.12 -6.79
C THR A 247 -9.51 -0.88 -7.68
N ALA A 248 -9.90 -1.02 -8.94
CA ALA A 248 -9.79 0.04 -9.96
C ALA A 248 -10.61 1.33 -9.67
N SER A 249 -11.44 1.32 -8.63
CA SER A 249 -12.27 2.41 -8.14
C SER A 249 -11.53 3.47 -7.30
N ASP A 250 -10.34 3.17 -6.78
CA ASP A 250 -9.80 3.92 -5.65
C ASP A 250 -8.89 5.09 -6.07
N LEU A 251 -9.22 6.30 -5.62
CA LEU A 251 -8.35 7.50 -5.70
C LEU A 251 -6.95 7.26 -5.10
N THR A 252 -6.83 6.30 -4.17
CA THR A 252 -5.57 5.89 -3.54
C THR A 252 -4.58 5.26 -4.53
N SER A 253 -5.02 4.82 -5.71
CA SER A 253 -4.15 4.31 -6.77
C SER A 253 -3.06 5.33 -7.15
N SER A 254 -3.36 6.64 -7.12
CA SER A 254 -2.37 7.68 -7.37
C SER A 254 -1.26 7.74 -6.31
N GLU A 255 -1.63 7.64 -5.02
CA GLU A 255 -0.68 7.65 -3.89
C GLU A 255 0.20 6.40 -3.85
N LEU A 256 -0.37 5.23 -4.16
CA LEU A 256 0.36 3.97 -4.30
C LEU A 256 1.35 4.05 -5.47
N ASN A 257 0.91 4.52 -6.64
CA ASN A 257 1.78 4.72 -7.80
C ASN A 257 2.90 5.74 -7.54
N HIS A 258 2.63 6.81 -6.78
CA HIS A 258 3.66 7.76 -6.35
C HIS A 258 4.68 7.13 -5.36
N THR A 259 4.20 6.30 -4.43
CA THR A 259 5.06 5.57 -3.48
C THR A 259 5.94 4.55 -4.19
N LEU A 260 5.40 3.84 -5.17
CA LEU A 260 6.13 2.92 -6.05
C LEU A 260 7.17 3.69 -6.89
N LEU A 261 6.75 4.74 -7.60
CA LEU A 261 7.61 5.61 -8.42
C LEU A 261 8.81 6.15 -7.62
N THR A 262 8.57 6.71 -6.43
CA THR A 262 9.63 7.28 -5.60
C THR A 262 10.57 6.22 -5.02
N THR A 263 10.07 5.02 -4.71
CA THR A 263 10.88 3.92 -4.16
C THR A 263 11.77 3.29 -5.24
N VAL A 264 11.22 2.99 -6.44
CA VAL A 264 12.00 2.45 -7.56
C VAL A 264 13.01 3.48 -8.09
N MET A 265 12.66 4.77 -8.11
CA MET A 265 13.62 5.84 -8.47
C MET A 265 14.80 5.94 -7.46
N ARG A 266 14.55 5.73 -6.16
CA ARG A 266 15.61 5.67 -5.13
C ARG A 266 16.49 4.44 -5.32
N MET A 267 15.91 3.27 -5.58
CA MET A 267 16.66 2.04 -5.89
C MET A 267 17.54 2.20 -7.13
N PHE A 268 17.02 2.83 -8.19
CA PHE A 268 17.81 3.17 -9.39
C PHE A 268 18.98 4.11 -9.07
N ALA A 269 18.71 5.20 -8.34
CA ALA A 269 19.75 6.15 -7.93
C ALA A 269 20.83 5.49 -7.07
N LEU A 270 20.45 4.61 -6.14
CA LEU A 270 21.38 3.82 -5.31
C LEU A 270 22.21 2.85 -6.18
N ALA A 271 21.59 2.18 -7.15
CA ALA A 271 22.29 1.29 -8.08
C ALA A 271 23.33 2.04 -8.92
N CYS A 272 22.99 3.22 -9.49
CA CYS A 272 23.93 4.09 -10.20
C CYS A 272 25.07 4.58 -9.29
N LYS A 273 24.76 5.07 -8.07
CA LYS A 273 25.76 5.48 -7.07
C LYS A 273 26.74 4.35 -6.70
N SER A 274 26.31 3.09 -6.83
CA SER A 274 27.13 1.89 -6.59
C SER A 274 27.83 1.32 -7.84
N GLU A 275 27.76 2.02 -8.98
CA GLU A 275 28.30 1.61 -10.29
C GLU A 275 27.77 0.23 -10.77
N ARG A 276 26.51 -0.08 -10.45
CA ARG A 276 25.84 -1.35 -10.82
C ARG A 276 24.79 -1.15 -11.90
N ASP A 277 25.22 -0.73 -13.09
CA ASP A 277 24.36 -0.40 -14.23
C ASP A 277 23.36 -1.50 -14.62
N CYS A 278 23.73 -2.79 -14.55
CA CYS A 278 22.80 -3.89 -14.81
C CYS A 278 21.61 -3.90 -13.83
N ARG A 279 21.88 -3.67 -12.54
CA ARG A 279 20.84 -3.59 -11.49
C ARG A 279 19.99 -2.33 -11.67
N ALA A 280 20.59 -1.22 -12.08
CA ALA A 280 19.85 -0.01 -12.43
C ALA A 280 18.90 -0.27 -13.62
N LEU A 281 19.35 -1.00 -14.64
CA LEU A 281 18.49 -1.39 -15.78
C LEU A 281 17.32 -2.31 -15.35
N GLU A 282 17.53 -3.21 -14.39
CA GLU A 282 16.46 -4.02 -13.80
C GLU A 282 15.42 -3.14 -13.09
N MET A 283 15.85 -2.16 -12.27
CA MET A 283 14.94 -1.20 -11.63
C MET A 283 14.14 -0.40 -12.66
N ALA A 284 14.75 -0.02 -13.80
CA ALA A 284 14.03 0.63 -14.88
C ALA A 284 12.90 -0.26 -15.46
N ARG A 285 13.09 -1.57 -15.56
CA ARG A 285 12.02 -2.49 -16.02
C ARG A 285 10.83 -2.54 -15.05
N LEU A 286 11.07 -2.41 -13.74
CA LEU A 286 10.03 -2.39 -12.71
C LEU A 286 9.25 -1.06 -12.62
N MET A 287 9.71 0.00 -13.27
CA MET A 287 9.05 1.31 -13.18
C MET A 287 7.60 1.24 -13.65
N PRO A 288 6.63 1.85 -12.93
CA PRO A 288 5.22 1.81 -13.33
C PRO A 288 4.90 2.75 -14.51
N THR A 289 5.57 3.91 -14.61
CA THR A 289 5.19 4.97 -15.55
C THR A 289 6.28 5.28 -16.59
N THR A 290 5.86 5.66 -17.79
CA THR A 290 6.74 6.12 -18.87
C THR A 290 7.43 7.46 -18.54
N GLN A 291 6.74 8.36 -17.82
CA GLN A 291 7.33 9.58 -17.26
C GLN A 291 8.49 9.26 -16.29
N GLY A 292 8.33 8.21 -15.47
CA GLY A 292 9.38 7.74 -14.58
C GLY A 292 10.61 7.20 -15.33
N LEU A 293 10.42 6.50 -16.44
CA LEU A 293 11.53 6.09 -17.32
C LEU A 293 12.27 7.31 -17.89
N GLN A 294 11.55 8.37 -18.31
CA GLN A 294 12.19 9.61 -18.76
C GLN A 294 13.01 10.29 -17.65
N MET A 295 12.54 10.26 -16.40
CA MET A 295 13.33 10.72 -15.25
C MET A 295 14.62 9.91 -15.06
N MET A 296 14.58 8.59 -15.26
CA MET A 296 15.76 7.71 -15.16
C MET A 296 16.77 7.96 -16.27
N ILE A 297 16.33 8.13 -17.52
CA ILE A 297 17.20 8.50 -18.65
C ILE A 297 17.92 9.81 -18.34
N ASN A 298 17.18 10.82 -17.88
CA ASN A 298 17.75 12.11 -17.48
C ASN A 298 18.73 12.00 -16.31
N TYR A 299 18.45 11.15 -15.32
CA TYR A 299 19.34 10.92 -14.18
C TYR A 299 20.62 10.18 -14.59
N ALA A 300 20.53 9.12 -15.40
CA ALA A 300 21.68 8.37 -15.91
C ALA A 300 22.59 9.24 -16.78
N SER A 301 22.02 10.03 -17.69
CA SER A 301 22.75 11.02 -18.49
C SER A 301 23.47 12.06 -17.63
N LYS A 302 22.80 12.64 -16.62
CA LYS A 302 23.43 13.60 -15.69
C LYS A 302 24.53 12.97 -14.84
N SER A 303 24.35 11.70 -14.46
CA SER A 303 25.30 10.93 -13.64
C SER A 303 26.45 10.33 -14.47
N ARG A 304 26.56 10.65 -15.77
CA ARG A 304 27.58 10.17 -16.73
C ARG A 304 27.50 8.69 -17.12
N HIS A 305 26.42 7.99 -16.80
CA HIS A 305 26.19 6.60 -17.26
C HIS A 305 25.49 6.61 -18.64
N SER A 306 26.25 6.93 -19.70
CA SER A 306 25.71 7.05 -21.07
C SER A 306 25.12 5.74 -21.59
N MET A 307 25.83 4.62 -21.42
CA MET A 307 25.38 3.29 -21.85
C MET A 307 24.10 2.85 -21.13
N LEU A 308 24.01 3.11 -19.82
CA LEU A 308 22.78 2.86 -19.06
C LEU A 308 21.62 3.73 -19.58
N SER A 309 21.87 5.01 -19.84
CA SER A 309 20.86 5.93 -20.38
C SER A 309 20.27 5.44 -21.72
N GLU A 310 21.14 4.95 -22.63
CA GLU A 310 20.71 4.32 -23.88
C GLU A 310 19.88 3.06 -23.64
N LYS A 311 20.30 2.18 -22.73
CA LYS A 311 19.57 0.93 -22.39
C LYS A 311 18.22 1.19 -21.70
N VAL A 312 18.10 2.24 -20.88
CA VAL A 312 16.81 2.66 -20.33
C VAL A 312 15.92 3.27 -21.42
N ALA A 313 16.50 3.96 -22.42
CA ALA A 313 15.76 4.42 -23.59
C ALA A 313 15.29 3.26 -24.50
N ASP A 314 16.05 2.16 -24.61
CA ASP A 314 15.58 0.91 -25.24
C ASP A 314 14.32 0.38 -24.52
N VAL A 315 14.35 0.26 -23.20
CA VAL A 315 13.21 -0.20 -22.38
C VAL A 315 11.98 0.71 -22.55
N ALA A 316 12.19 2.03 -22.60
CA ALA A 316 11.12 2.99 -22.84
C ALA A 316 10.50 2.85 -24.25
N ARG A 317 11.31 2.60 -25.29
CA ARG A 317 10.83 2.32 -26.65
C ARG A 317 10.03 1.02 -26.71
N GLN A 318 10.55 -0.04 -26.10
CA GLN A 318 9.88 -1.35 -26.07
C GLN A 318 8.49 -1.23 -25.42
N ARG A 319 8.40 -0.61 -24.22
CA ARG A 319 7.11 -0.45 -23.54
C ARG A 319 6.11 0.39 -24.34
N ALA A 320 6.56 1.43 -25.04
CA ALA A 320 5.69 2.23 -25.90
C ALA A 320 5.16 1.43 -27.11
N GLN A 321 5.97 0.51 -27.66
CA GLN A 321 5.53 -0.42 -28.71
C GLN A 321 4.54 -1.45 -28.17
N ASP A 322 4.80 -2.03 -26.99
CA ASP A 322 3.89 -2.98 -26.34
C ASP A 322 2.52 -2.35 -26.04
N GLU A 323 2.50 -1.10 -25.54
CA GLU A 323 1.26 -0.35 -25.27
C GLU A 323 0.48 -0.03 -26.56
N GLN A 324 1.17 0.33 -27.65
CA GLN A 324 0.57 0.55 -28.95
C GLN A 324 0.00 -0.76 -29.54
N GLN A 325 0.72 -1.88 -29.38
CA GLN A 325 0.28 -3.19 -29.85
C GLN A 325 -0.90 -3.73 -29.04
N ALA A 326 -0.94 -3.49 -27.72
CA ALA A 326 -2.08 -3.85 -26.87
C ALA A 326 -3.37 -3.16 -27.33
N LYS A 327 -3.30 -1.86 -27.65
CA LYS A 327 -4.44 -1.07 -28.19
C LYS A 327 -4.92 -1.53 -29.58
N LEU A 328 -4.08 -2.24 -30.33
CA LEU A 328 -4.39 -2.75 -31.67
C LEU A 328 -4.89 -4.21 -31.67
N ARG A 329 -4.87 -4.91 -30.52
CA ARG A 329 -5.50 -6.22 -30.40
C ARG A 329 -7.02 -6.02 -30.24
N PRO A 330 -7.88 -6.53 -31.16
CA PRO A 330 -9.31 -6.51 -30.94
C PRO A 330 -9.64 -7.37 -29.72
N GLU A 331 -10.45 -6.84 -28.80
CA GLU A 331 -10.85 -7.58 -27.60
C GLU A 331 -11.65 -8.83 -27.98
N ARG A 332 -11.02 -9.99 -27.87
CA ARG A 332 -11.75 -11.24 -27.70
C ARG A 332 -12.38 -11.18 -26.32
N ARG A 333 -13.72 -11.09 -26.29
CA ARG A 333 -14.52 -10.99 -25.08
C ARG A 333 -14.53 -12.32 -24.32
N ASP A 334 -13.40 -12.68 -23.72
CA ASP A 334 -13.30 -13.79 -22.77
C ASP A 334 -13.89 -13.34 -21.42
N GLU A 335 -15.22 -13.48 -21.26
CA GLU A 335 -15.94 -13.27 -20.00
C GLU A 335 -15.60 -14.35 -18.94
N ASN A 336 -14.33 -14.47 -18.55
CA ASN A 336 -13.90 -15.45 -17.56
C ASN A 336 -12.65 -15.04 -16.76
N THR A 337 -12.63 -13.82 -16.23
CA THR A 337 -11.59 -13.33 -15.30
C THR A 337 -12.16 -13.00 -13.91
N SER A 338 -12.89 -13.93 -13.29
CA SER A 338 -13.03 -13.89 -11.82
C SER A 338 -11.67 -14.17 -11.19
N SER A 339 -11.10 -13.18 -10.52
CA SER A 339 -9.81 -13.27 -9.81
C SER A 339 -9.82 -14.38 -8.75
N LEU A 340 -9.02 -15.43 -9.01
CA LEU A 340 -8.16 -16.20 -8.08
C LEU A 340 -7.55 -17.38 -8.88
N PRO A 341 -6.31 -17.83 -8.61
CA PRO A 341 -5.66 -18.82 -9.47
C PRO A 341 -6.33 -20.20 -9.36
N ARG A 342 -6.65 -20.81 -10.51
CA ARG A 342 -6.87 -22.26 -10.58
C ARG A 342 -5.53 -22.97 -10.71
N PRO A 343 -5.12 -23.86 -9.79
CA PRO A 343 -4.00 -24.77 -10.04
C PRO A 343 -4.38 -25.72 -11.18
N SER A 344 -3.65 -25.64 -12.29
CA SER A 344 -3.78 -26.59 -13.39
C SER A 344 -3.14 -27.92 -12.98
N LEU A 345 -3.97 -28.89 -12.60
CA LEU A 345 -3.51 -30.26 -12.33
C LEU A 345 -2.83 -30.84 -13.57
N ILE A 346 -1.52 -31.08 -13.46
CA ILE A 346 -0.73 -31.79 -14.46
C ILE A 346 -1.23 -33.23 -14.51
N ARG A 347 -2.02 -33.57 -15.52
CA ARG A 347 -2.43 -34.95 -15.81
C ARG A 347 -1.23 -35.73 -16.35
N SER A 348 -0.39 -36.23 -15.46
CA SER A 348 0.73 -37.11 -15.80
C SER A 348 0.19 -38.39 -16.45
N LYS A 349 0.33 -38.50 -17.77
CA LYS A 349 0.17 -39.76 -18.50
C LYS A 349 1.32 -40.69 -18.07
N GLN A 350 1.08 -41.53 -17.06
CA GLN A 350 2.00 -42.63 -16.78
C GLN A 350 2.05 -43.55 -18.00
N ARG A 351 3.27 -43.81 -18.46
CA ARG A 351 3.57 -44.65 -19.61
C ARG A 351 4.38 -45.83 -19.08
N SER A 352 3.73 -46.95 -18.83
CA SER A 352 4.36 -48.19 -18.37
C SER A 352 4.63 -49.12 -19.55
N SER A 353 5.90 -49.38 -19.82
CA SER A 353 6.38 -50.62 -20.44
C SER A 353 6.59 -51.67 -19.32
N SER A 354 6.63 -52.98 -19.52
CA SER A 354 7.06 -53.79 -20.68
C SER A 354 6.24 -55.13 -20.78
N PRO A 355 6.69 -56.29 -21.32
CA PRO A 355 6.13 -56.83 -22.58
C PRO A 355 5.69 -58.33 -22.57
N GLN A 356 5.31 -58.84 -23.76
CA GLN A 356 5.43 -60.22 -24.33
C GLN A 356 4.15 -60.98 -24.75
N ASN A 357 4.36 -61.86 -25.76
CA ASN A 357 3.52 -62.85 -26.45
C ASN A 357 2.53 -62.27 -27.50
N GLU A 358 2.54 -62.67 -28.80
CA GLU A 358 2.33 -64.02 -29.42
C GLU A 358 0.86 -64.47 -29.23
N GLU A 359 0.05 -64.85 -30.24
CA GLU A 359 0.26 -65.19 -31.68
C GLU A 359 -1.05 -64.90 -32.51
N ASP A 360 -1.25 -65.57 -33.67
CA ASP A 360 -2.51 -65.81 -34.42
C ASP A 360 -2.98 -64.87 -35.57
N GLU A 361 -2.44 -65.20 -36.76
CA GLU A 361 -3.03 -65.51 -38.09
C GLU A 361 -4.51 -65.24 -38.50
N ASP A 362 -4.67 -65.09 -39.84
CA ASP A 362 -5.85 -65.28 -40.73
C ASP A 362 -7.10 -64.35 -40.61
N ASP A 363 -7.91 -64.07 -41.65
CA ASP A 363 -7.97 -64.60 -43.02
C ASP A 363 -8.32 -63.52 -44.10
N ASN A 364 -7.97 -63.87 -45.33
CA ASN A 364 -8.19 -63.33 -46.67
C ASN A 364 -9.64 -62.95 -47.07
N SER A 365 -9.82 -61.95 -47.94
CA SER A 365 -10.56 -62.10 -49.23
C SER A 365 -10.55 -60.85 -50.11
N LEU A 366 -10.67 -61.06 -51.43
CA LEU A 366 -10.33 -60.13 -52.51
C LEU A 366 -11.53 -59.40 -53.15
N SER A 367 -11.24 -58.23 -53.76
CA SER A 367 -11.70 -57.71 -55.08
C SER A 367 -12.10 -56.23 -55.02
N GLY A 368 -11.74 -55.35 -55.97
CA GLY A 368 -10.76 -55.46 -57.06
C GLY A 368 -10.99 -54.38 -58.14
N ILE A 369 -9.89 -53.84 -58.73
CA ILE A 369 -9.81 -53.15 -60.04
C ILE A 369 -10.61 -51.79 -60.10
N ASP A 370 -10.08 -50.64 -60.53
CA ASP A 370 -9.15 -50.35 -61.64
C ASP A 370 -8.32 -49.04 -61.50
N ALA A 371 -7.26 -48.94 -62.31
CA ALA A 371 -6.57 -47.79 -62.94
C ALA A 371 -6.70 -46.31 -62.44
N THR A 372 -5.70 -45.42 -62.55
CA THR A 372 -4.23 -45.47 -62.81
C THR A 372 -3.60 -44.10 -62.44
N GLU A 373 -2.33 -44.10 -62.00
CA GLU A 373 -1.20 -43.13 -62.20
C GLU A 373 -1.51 -41.65 -62.54
N ARG A 374 -1.06 -40.59 -61.80
CA ARG A 374 0.32 -40.09 -61.49
C ARG A 374 1.20 -39.82 -62.75
N PRO A 375 2.23 -38.90 -62.74
CA PRO A 375 2.79 -38.07 -61.65
C PRO A 375 3.07 -36.56 -61.99
N LEU A 376 3.62 -35.79 -61.01
CA LEU A 376 4.64 -34.69 -61.01
C LEU A 376 4.75 -33.70 -62.23
N GLU A 377 5.12 -32.41 -62.15
CA GLU A 377 6.27 -31.71 -61.51
C GLU A 377 6.05 -30.17 -61.38
N ASN A 378 6.95 -29.45 -60.69
CA ASN A 378 7.18 -27.98 -60.78
C ASN A 378 8.43 -27.72 -61.66
N PRO A 379 8.51 -26.64 -62.50
CA PRO A 379 9.34 -25.49 -62.10
C PRO A 379 9.07 -24.08 -62.73
N LEU A 380 9.40 -23.04 -61.94
CA LEU A 380 10.00 -21.71 -62.22
C LEU A 380 9.90 -20.93 -63.59
N LEU A 381 9.53 -19.63 -63.44
CA LEU A 381 10.05 -18.40 -64.08
C LEU A 381 9.76 -18.00 -65.57
N GLY A 382 9.43 -16.69 -65.73
CA GLY A 382 9.39 -15.91 -67.00
C GLY A 382 8.31 -14.81 -66.95
N ILE A 383 8.59 -13.54 -66.61
CA ILE A 383 9.22 -12.43 -67.38
C ILE A 383 8.40 -11.97 -68.61
N GLY A 384 8.04 -10.67 -68.64
CA GLY A 384 7.62 -9.91 -69.85
C GLY A 384 6.12 -9.61 -69.95
N SER A 385 5.58 -8.50 -69.42
CA SER A 385 5.63 -7.12 -69.96
C SER A 385 4.77 -6.87 -71.23
N GLN A 386 3.60 -6.23 -71.07
CA GLN A 386 3.07 -5.22 -72.01
C GLN A 386 2.39 -4.06 -71.25
N ARG A 387 2.29 -2.87 -71.88
CA ARG A 387 2.10 -1.56 -71.21
C ARG A 387 1.20 -0.60 -72.02
N ALA A 388 0.32 0.12 -71.30
CA ALA A 388 -0.50 1.29 -71.75
C ALA A 388 -1.57 0.99 -72.83
N THR A 389 -2.67 1.75 -73.03
CA THR A 389 -3.04 3.20 -72.86
C THR A 389 -4.54 3.37 -72.46
N MET A 390 -5.19 4.52 -72.18
CA MET A 390 -4.86 5.89 -71.67
C MET A 390 -6.17 6.67 -71.30
N SER A 391 -6.28 7.19 -70.06
CA SER A 391 -6.69 8.60 -69.75
C SER A 391 -8.17 9.09 -69.97
N PRO A 392 -8.54 10.35 -69.60
CA PRO A 392 -8.47 11.05 -68.28
C PRO A 392 -9.79 11.81 -67.88
N ALA A 393 -10.02 12.25 -66.62
CA ALA A 393 -9.81 13.63 -66.06
C ALA A 393 -10.89 13.94 -64.95
N PRO A 394 -11.00 15.14 -64.31
CA PRO A 394 -10.11 15.76 -63.29
C PRO A 394 -10.85 16.31 -62.02
N ILE A 395 -10.13 16.85 -61.00
CA ILE A 395 -10.51 17.99 -60.10
C ILE A 395 -9.34 18.35 -59.11
N ALA A 396 -9.33 19.56 -58.53
CA ALA A 396 -8.18 20.30 -57.96
C ALA A 396 -8.15 20.40 -56.38
N PRO A 397 -7.12 21.04 -55.75
CA PRO A 397 -6.75 20.82 -54.33
C PRO A 397 -6.95 22.00 -53.34
N SER A 398 -6.78 21.74 -52.03
CA SER A 398 -6.56 22.70 -50.92
C SER A 398 -6.14 21.93 -49.64
N GLU A 399 -5.46 22.46 -48.60
CA GLU A 399 -4.60 23.64 -48.43
C GLU A 399 -3.62 23.37 -47.25
N MET A 400 -2.45 24.01 -47.21
CA MET A 400 -1.46 23.84 -46.12
C MET A 400 -1.55 24.97 -45.07
N HIS A 401 -1.49 24.62 -43.78
CA HIS A 401 -1.20 25.56 -42.70
C HIS A 401 -0.05 25.08 -41.81
N THR A 402 1.10 25.74 -41.94
CA THR A 402 2.27 25.57 -41.08
C THR A 402 2.13 26.45 -39.83
N ARG A 403 2.47 25.92 -38.64
CA ARG A 403 2.65 26.73 -37.41
C ARG A 403 4.01 26.45 -36.79
N ASN A 404 4.71 27.53 -36.44
CA ASN A 404 6.11 27.55 -36.06
C ASN A 404 6.32 27.12 -34.58
N PRO A 405 7.20 26.14 -34.29
CA PRO A 405 7.34 25.55 -32.95
C PRO A 405 8.12 26.38 -31.92
N PHE A 406 8.65 27.56 -32.27
CA PHE A 406 9.57 28.32 -31.39
C PHE A 406 8.91 29.43 -30.53
N LYS A 407 7.58 29.55 -30.49
CA LYS A 407 6.90 30.63 -29.73
C LYS A 407 6.60 30.22 -28.28
N ARG A 408 7.40 30.72 -27.32
CA ARG A 408 7.17 30.55 -25.87
C ARG A 408 5.99 31.43 -25.38
N PRO A 409 5.05 30.91 -24.58
CA PRO A 409 4.14 31.75 -23.78
C PRO A 409 4.79 32.18 -22.45
N SER A 410 4.32 33.30 -21.90
CA SER A 410 4.79 33.91 -20.67
C SER A 410 4.38 33.15 -19.41
N GLN A 411 5.22 33.19 -18.36
CA GLN A 411 4.95 32.58 -17.06
C GLN A 411 3.75 33.23 -16.35
N GLN A 412 2.89 32.39 -15.77
CA GLN A 412 2.14 32.70 -14.56
C GLN A 412 2.62 31.74 -13.46
N ASP A 413 3.00 32.28 -12.30
CA ASP A 413 3.50 31.50 -11.18
C ASP A 413 2.39 30.67 -10.52
N VAL A 414 2.61 29.36 -10.44
CA VAL A 414 1.82 28.44 -9.61
C VAL A 414 2.77 27.67 -8.69
N GLY A 415 2.36 27.48 -7.44
CA GLY A 415 3.23 27.14 -6.31
C GLY A 415 4.13 25.91 -6.49
N ARG A 416 5.37 26.05 -6.02
CA ARG A 416 6.44 25.03 -6.03
C ARG A 416 6.04 23.81 -5.19
N ALA A 417 5.52 22.77 -5.83
CA ALA A 417 5.64 21.41 -5.31
C ALA A 417 7.12 21.02 -5.27
N GLY A 418 7.57 20.35 -4.21
CA GLY A 418 8.95 19.90 -4.08
C GLY A 418 9.31 18.94 -5.21
N SER A 419 10.40 19.21 -5.94
CA SER A 419 10.86 18.30 -6.98
C SER A 419 11.40 17.01 -6.35
N ILE A 420 11.08 15.85 -6.94
CA ILE A 420 11.51 14.53 -6.47
C ILE A 420 13.05 14.43 -6.29
N PHE A 421 13.80 15.27 -7.00
CA PHE A 421 15.26 15.37 -6.90
C PHE A 421 15.79 16.23 -5.73
N ASP A 422 15.04 17.21 -5.21
CA ASP A 422 15.47 18.05 -4.06
C ASP A 422 15.64 17.17 -2.79
N SER A 423 14.94 16.04 -2.68
CA SER A 423 15.04 15.09 -1.57
C SER A 423 16.07 13.96 -1.76
N LEU A 424 16.95 14.05 -2.77
CA LEU A 424 18.04 13.08 -3.00
C LEU A 424 19.41 13.54 -2.48
N ASP A 425 19.56 14.85 -2.23
CA ASP A 425 20.83 15.47 -1.81
C ASP A 425 20.93 15.71 -0.29
N ASP A 426 19.82 15.66 0.45
CA ASP A 426 19.78 15.69 1.94
C ASP A 426 20.23 14.36 2.58
N ALA A 427 21.34 13.79 2.08
CA ALA A 427 22.00 12.61 2.63
C ALA A 427 22.89 12.98 3.84
N ASN A 428 22.30 13.56 4.88
CA ASN A 428 23.00 13.75 6.18
C ASN A 428 22.02 13.73 7.37
N PHE A 429 21.33 12.61 7.56
CA PHE A 429 20.45 12.40 8.72
C PHE A 429 21.19 11.85 9.93
N SER A 430 20.96 12.49 11.07
CA SER A 430 21.54 12.15 12.36
C SER A 430 21.10 10.77 12.86
N ALA A 431 22.05 9.87 13.08
CA ALA A 431 21.79 8.60 13.75
C ALA A 431 21.34 8.82 15.20
N SER A 432 20.15 8.32 15.54
CA SER A 432 19.67 8.26 16.92
C SER A 432 20.40 7.14 17.68
N ARG A 433 21.38 7.51 18.51
CA ARG A 433 21.93 6.58 19.52
C ARG A 433 20.98 6.47 20.71
N SER A 434 20.55 5.26 21.03
CA SER A 434 20.11 4.88 22.38
C SER A 434 21.32 4.56 23.28
N PRO A 435 21.20 4.69 24.61
CA PRO A 435 22.36 4.66 25.51
C PRO A 435 22.79 3.24 25.89
N GLN A 436 24.10 3.03 25.99
CA GLN A 436 24.73 1.94 26.77
C GLN A 436 25.64 2.58 27.83
N ASP A 437 25.50 2.14 29.08
CA ASP A 437 26.38 2.54 30.18
C ASP A 437 27.65 1.69 30.25
N PRO A 438 28.73 2.16 30.90
CA PRO A 438 30.10 1.71 30.61
C PRO A 438 30.78 0.93 31.75
N LEU A 439 31.69 0.01 31.40
CA LEU A 439 32.77 -0.43 32.29
C LEU A 439 34.11 -0.66 31.53
N ASP A 440 35.09 0.16 31.90
CA ASP A 440 36.53 -0.10 32.04
C ASP A 440 37.41 -0.78 30.95
N ALA A 441 38.30 0.03 30.36
CA ALA A 441 39.76 0.05 30.67
C ALA A 441 40.80 -0.02 29.51
N LYS A 442 41.80 0.87 29.65
CA LYS A 442 43.23 0.78 29.22
C LYS A 442 43.64 0.84 27.73
N ARG A 443 43.81 2.10 27.28
CA ARG A 443 45.13 2.75 27.05
C ARG A 443 46.17 2.03 26.16
N ARG A 444 46.44 2.62 24.98
CA ARG A 444 47.80 2.90 24.43
C ARG A 444 47.76 4.11 23.49
N LYS A 445 48.86 4.87 23.44
CA LYS A 445 49.09 6.04 22.57
C LYS A 445 50.11 5.66 21.50
N GLU A 446 50.02 6.26 20.31
CA GLU A 446 51.21 6.70 19.56
C GLU A 446 50.86 7.83 18.57
N ASN A 447 51.85 8.66 18.24
CA ASN A 447 51.78 9.76 17.26
C ASN A 447 51.90 9.15 15.83
N ASP A 448 51.78 9.85 14.70
CA ASP A 448 52.14 11.23 14.33
C ASP A 448 51.52 11.61 12.95
N GLY A 449 51.73 12.84 12.46
CA GLY A 449 51.59 13.17 11.03
C GLY A 449 50.58 14.26 10.66
N GLN A 450 50.96 15.54 10.84
CA GLN A 450 50.18 16.68 10.36
C GLN A 450 50.24 16.87 8.83
N LYS A 451 49.13 17.34 8.22
CA LYS A 451 49.17 18.32 7.11
C LYS A 451 47.92 19.20 7.10
N LYS A 452 48.11 20.49 6.85
CA LYS A 452 47.13 21.57 7.07
C LYS A 452 46.28 21.83 5.82
N GLN A 453 45.01 22.21 6.01
CA GLN A 453 44.38 23.29 5.26
C GLN A 453 43.23 23.91 6.06
N ALA A 454 43.04 25.23 5.92
CA ALA A 454 42.27 26.03 6.87
C ALA A 454 40.77 26.12 6.55
N ARG A 455 39.92 26.05 7.58
CA ARG A 455 38.53 26.55 7.54
C ARG A 455 38.25 27.41 8.77
N LEU A 456 37.53 28.50 8.53
CA LEU A 456 37.21 29.55 9.50
C LEU A 456 36.39 29.01 10.67
N SER A 457 36.74 29.43 11.88
CA SER A 457 36.10 29.00 13.13
C SER A 457 35.04 30.00 13.58
N PHE A 458 33.84 29.53 13.90
CA PHE A 458 32.92 30.23 14.80
C PHE A 458 32.45 29.23 15.88
N ASN A 459 32.76 29.56 17.14
CA ASN A 459 32.43 28.71 18.28
C ASN A 459 30.91 28.58 18.45
N LYS A 460 30.44 27.35 18.62
CA LYS A 460 29.11 27.05 19.17
C LYS A 460 29.29 26.18 20.42
N GLN A 461 29.61 26.82 21.55
CA GLN A 461 29.52 26.15 22.84
C GLN A 461 28.05 25.93 23.18
N ALA A 462 27.71 24.69 23.50
CA ALA A 462 26.43 24.35 24.08
C ALA A 462 26.44 24.68 25.57
N ASN A 463 25.28 25.02 26.13
CA ASN A 463 24.96 24.59 27.47
C ASN A 463 23.45 24.37 27.60
N ALA A 464 23.08 23.29 28.28
CA ALA A 464 21.69 23.00 28.65
C ALA A 464 21.50 23.36 30.13
N LEU A 465 20.29 23.77 30.53
CA LEU A 465 19.79 23.63 31.90
C LEU A 465 18.27 23.86 31.92
N LYS A 466 17.58 23.15 32.82
CA LYS A 466 16.16 23.35 33.14
C LYS A 466 16.01 24.24 34.37
N SER A 467 14.86 24.88 34.46
CA SER A 467 14.13 25.26 35.70
C SER A 467 14.90 26.02 36.79
N SER A 468 14.66 27.33 36.87
CA SER A 468 14.13 27.96 38.09
C SER A 468 13.53 29.33 37.74
N GLU A 469 12.62 29.80 38.59
CA GLU A 469 11.93 31.09 38.46
C GLU A 469 12.90 32.25 38.76
N ASN A 470 12.81 33.33 37.98
CA ASN A 470 12.74 34.69 38.50
C ASN A 470 12.39 35.70 37.40
N ALA A 471 11.73 36.78 37.79
CA ALA A 471 11.23 37.82 36.89
C ALA A 471 12.27 38.93 36.61
N ALA A 472 11.88 39.84 35.70
CA ALA A 472 12.51 41.10 35.31
C ALA A 472 13.64 41.06 34.25
N ASP A 473 13.31 41.68 33.11
CA ASP A 473 14.14 42.57 32.28
C ASP A 473 15.35 42.04 31.51
N SER A 474 15.07 41.57 30.28
CA SER A 474 15.81 42.07 29.10
C SER A 474 14.94 42.02 27.84
N ALA A 475 14.61 43.19 27.27
CA ALA A 475 13.81 43.29 26.05
C ALA A 475 14.68 43.53 24.80
N SER A 476 14.55 42.69 23.75
CA SER A 476 14.82 43.06 22.34
C SER A 476 14.51 41.94 21.32
N SER A 477 13.32 41.33 21.35
CA SER A 477 12.84 40.48 20.25
C SER A 477 11.49 40.98 19.75
N ARG A 478 11.41 41.34 18.46
CA ARG A 478 10.19 41.87 17.85
C ARG A 478 9.14 40.75 17.73
N PRO A 479 7.88 40.96 18.16
CA PRO A 479 6.87 39.91 18.11
C PRO A 479 6.60 39.50 16.66
N THR A 480 6.65 38.20 16.40
CA THR A 480 6.28 37.62 15.10
C THR A 480 4.76 37.53 14.95
N GLY A 481 4.25 37.47 13.71
CA GLY A 481 2.79 37.34 13.47
C GLY A 481 2.15 36.14 14.16
N PHE A 482 2.91 35.06 14.35
CA PHE A 482 2.50 33.91 15.15
C PHE A 482 2.31 34.24 16.65
N GLN A 483 3.17 35.07 17.24
CA GLN A 483 3.05 35.45 18.66
C GLN A 483 1.86 36.38 18.91
N LEU A 484 1.54 37.29 17.99
CA LEU A 484 0.33 38.12 18.09
C LEU A 484 -0.93 37.27 18.00
N TRP A 485 -1.02 36.40 16.98
CA TRP A 485 -2.14 35.45 16.84
C TRP A 485 -2.27 34.53 18.06
N LEU A 486 -1.15 34.00 18.57
CA LEU A 486 -1.12 33.11 19.73
C LEU A 486 -1.66 33.80 20.98
N ASN A 487 -1.31 35.07 21.21
CA ASN A 487 -1.78 35.84 22.36
C ASN A 487 -3.28 36.11 22.28
N GLU A 488 -3.79 36.50 21.11
CA GLU A 488 -5.21 36.79 20.92
C GLU A 488 -6.08 35.53 21.02
N LYS A 489 -5.62 34.41 20.46
CA LYS A 489 -6.33 33.12 20.52
C LYS A 489 -5.97 32.25 21.73
N ARG A 490 -5.15 32.75 22.67
CA ARG A 490 -4.67 31.96 23.80
C ARG A 490 -5.82 31.39 24.64
N SER A 491 -6.75 32.24 25.05
CA SER A 491 -7.87 31.84 25.92
C SER A 491 -8.81 30.84 25.24
N GLU A 492 -9.03 30.97 23.93
CA GLU A 492 -9.81 30.00 23.15
C GLU A 492 -9.08 28.64 23.04
N LEU A 493 -7.76 28.65 22.83
CA LEU A 493 -6.95 27.44 22.74
C LEU A 493 -6.80 26.73 24.08
N GLU A 494 -6.69 27.47 25.20
CA GLU A 494 -6.65 26.89 26.55
C GLU A 494 -7.98 26.21 26.91
N VAL A 495 -9.13 26.78 26.52
CA VAL A 495 -10.46 26.15 26.67
C VAL A 495 -10.61 24.92 25.76
N LYS A 496 -10.17 24.99 24.50
CA LYS A 496 -10.27 23.87 23.53
C LYS A 496 -9.38 22.67 23.90
N PHE A 497 -8.17 22.90 24.41
CA PHE A 497 -7.13 21.87 24.56
C PHE A 497 -6.74 21.55 26.01
N GLY A 498 -7.41 22.15 27.01
CA GLY A 498 -7.33 21.71 28.41
C GLY A 498 -5.94 21.77 29.04
N GLY A 499 -5.08 22.70 28.61
CA GLY A 499 -3.72 22.90 29.13
C GLY A 499 -2.66 21.92 28.60
N GLY A 500 -3.01 20.94 27.76
CA GLY A 500 -2.06 19.99 27.17
C GLY A 500 -1.22 20.59 26.04
N ASP A 501 0.09 20.75 26.27
CA ASP A 501 1.13 21.06 25.26
C ASP A 501 0.76 22.18 24.26
N LEU A 502 0.15 23.26 24.79
CA LEU A 502 -0.50 24.38 24.07
C LEU A 502 0.29 24.89 22.85
N MET A 503 1.61 25.01 22.97
CA MET A 503 2.48 25.50 21.90
C MET A 503 2.48 24.61 20.65
N LYS A 504 2.36 23.29 20.79
CA LYS A 504 2.31 22.35 19.65
C LYS A 504 0.95 22.46 18.93
N ASN A 505 -0.13 22.45 19.70
CA ASN A 505 -1.50 22.53 19.16
C ASN A 505 -1.73 23.90 18.48
N ALA A 506 -1.26 24.98 19.08
CA ALA A 506 -1.31 26.31 18.49
C ALA A 506 -0.46 26.43 17.21
N THR A 507 0.73 25.80 17.18
CA THR A 507 1.55 25.71 15.95
C THR A 507 0.82 24.93 14.84
N GLN A 508 0.02 23.92 15.21
CA GLN A 508 -0.76 23.13 14.26
C GLN A 508 -1.98 23.90 13.72
N GLU A 509 -2.78 24.56 14.56
CA GLU A 509 -3.89 25.43 14.10
C GLU A 509 -3.35 26.61 13.26
N PHE A 510 -2.27 27.27 13.67
CA PHE A 510 -1.67 28.36 12.86
C PHE A 510 -1.18 27.88 11.49
N ARG A 511 -0.70 26.64 11.38
CA ARG A 511 -0.36 26.03 10.08
C ARG A 511 -1.59 25.78 9.20
N GLN A 512 -2.77 25.58 9.77
CA GLN A 512 -4.02 25.34 9.04
C GLN A 512 -4.76 26.62 8.61
N LEU A 513 -4.49 27.78 9.23
CA LEU A 513 -5.05 29.07 8.80
C LEU A 513 -4.83 29.36 7.31
N ASN A 514 -5.72 30.14 6.71
CA ASN A 514 -5.64 30.49 5.31
C ASN A 514 -4.42 31.41 5.03
N SER A 515 -3.92 31.36 3.80
CA SER A 515 -2.77 32.14 3.35
C SER A 515 -2.98 33.66 3.42
N ALA A 516 -4.24 34.12 3.31
CA ALA A 516 -4.61 35.53 3.50
C ALA A 516 -4.51 35.97 4.96
N GLU A 517 -5.10 35.21 5.89
CA GLU A 517 -5.08 35.49 7.34
C GLU A 517 -3.64 35.51 7.87
N LYS A 518 -2.81 34.56 7.43
CA LYS A 518 -1.37 34.53 7.76
C LYS A 518 -0.62 35.78 7.25
N ARG A 519 -1.04 36.37 6.13
CA ARG A 519 -0.46 37.65 5.65
C ARG A 519 -0.92 38.79 6.55
N GLU A 520 -2.20 38.86 6.88
CA GLU A 520 -2.76 39.89 7.79
C GLU A 520 -2.06 39.89 9.16
N TRP A 521 -1.81 38.73 9.78
CA TRP A 521 -1.08 38.67 11.05
C TRP A 521 0.39 39.09 10.93
N ASN A 522 1.03 38.83 9.79
CA ASN A 522 2.39 39.31 9.54
C ASN A 522 2.43 40.80 9.19
N GLU A 523 1.40 41.35 8.55
CA GLU A 523 1.23 42.78 8.31
C GLU A 523 0.92 43.54 9.61
N LYS A 524 0.06 43.01 10.49
CA LYS A 524 -0.17 43.52 11.85
C LYS A 524 1.11 43.53 12.68
N ALA A 525 1.89 42.45 12.66
CA ALA A 525 3.22 42.39 13.29
C ALA A 525 4.19 43.44 12.72
N LYS A 526 4.14 43.66 11.40
CA LYS A 526 4.99 44.65 10.72
C LYS A 526 4.54 46.10 11.00
N ALA A 527 3.25 46.33 11.16
CA ALA A 527 2.66 47.63 11.54
C ALA A 527 3.01 47.99 12.99
N MET A 528 2.91 47.05 13.93
CA MET A 528 3.43 47.21 15.30
C MET A 528 4.95 47.35 15.37
N ALA A 529 5.68 46.94 14.32
CA ALA A 529 7.14 47.08 14.24
C ALA A 529 7.60 48.32 13.45
N ALA A 530 6.68 49.18 13.00
CA ALA A 530 7.01 50.46 12.36
C ALA A 530 7.26 51.53 13.44
N PRO A 531 8.40 52.26 13.40
CA PRO A 531 8.70 53.29 14.39
C PRO A 531 7.77 54.50 14.26
N GLN A 532 7.55 55.18 15.38
CA GLN A 532 6.66 56.33 15.57
C GLN A 532 7.16 57.64 14.90
N THR A 533 7.62 57.58 13.65
CA THR A 533 8.28 58.70 12.94
C THR A 533 7.44 59.31 11.79
N ALA A 534 6.15 58.99 11.73
CA ALA A 534 5.21 59.51 10.72
C ALA A 534 4.08 60.40 11.30
N ILE A 535 4.04 60.60 12.62
CA ILE A 535 3.05 61.48 13.28
C ILE A 535 3.56 62.93 13.36
N ASP A 536 4.86 63.14 13.56
CA ASP A 536 5.46 64.49 13.59
C ASP A 536 5.61 65.17 12.20
N GLN A 537 5.49 64.40 11.11
CA GLN A 537 5.53 64.97 9.74
C GLN A 537 4.15 65.42 9.23
N LEU A 538 3.08 65.20 10.02
CA LEU A 538 1.75 65.76 9.78
C LEU A 538 1.40 66.91 10.73
N SER A 539 2.04 67.01 11.91
CA SER A 539 1.92 68.18 12.80
C SER A 539 2.72 69.39 12.28
N GLN A 540 3.92 69.19 11.72
CA GLN A 540 4.70 70.29 11.11
C GLN A 540 4.12 70.81 9.79
N LYS A 541 3.25 70.04 9.11
CA LYS A 541 2.60 70.46 7.86
C LYS A 541 1.22 71.09 8.04
N SER A 542 0.61 70.95 9.22
CA SER A 542 -0.60 71.68 9.61
C SER A 542 -0.25 73.06 10.20
N ALA A 543 0.82 73.15 11.00
CA ALA A 543 1.31 74.40 11.58
C ALA A 543 1.90 75.43 10.57
N GLN A 544 1.95 75.11 9.27
CA GLN A 544 2.37 76.03 8.20
C GLN A 544 1.22 76.45 7.25
N LEU A 545 -0.01 75.98 7.48
CA LEU A 545 -1.20 76.41 6.73
C LEU A 545 -2.06 77.42 7.50
N ASP A 546 -2.04 77.40 8.83
CA ASP A 546 -2.79 78.35 9.67
C ASP A 546 -2.13 79.75 9.82
N THR A 547 -0.94 79.97 9.25
CA THR A 547 -0.30 81.31 9.19
C THR A 547 -0.40 81.98 7.82
N SER A 548 -1.23 81.46 6.90
CA SER A 548 -1.39 81.99 5.54
C SER A 548 -2.83 82.39 5.18
N VAL A 549 -3.80 82.24 6.09
CA VAL A 549 -5.23 82.51 5.81
C VAL A 549 -5.70 83.88 6.33
N ASP A 550 -4.97 84.49 7.27
CA ASP A 550 -5.29 85.81 7.84
C ASP A 550 -4.62 87.01 7.12
N SER A 551 -3.99 86.80 5.96
CA SER A 551 -3.33 87.87 5.19
C SER A 551 -3.92 88.17 3.80
N GLU A 552 -4.89 87.40 3.31
CA GLU A 552 -5.54 87.65 2.00
C GLU A 552 -7.03 88.08 2.12
N ARG A 553 -7.41 88.64 3.28
CA ARG A 553 -8.65 89.43 3.44
C ARG A 553 -8.41 90.94 3.35
N SER A 554 -7.50 91.35 2.48
CA SER A 554 -7.27 92.75 2.13
C SER A 554 -6.84 92.86 0.66
N SER A 555 -7.67 93.53 -0.15
CA SER A 555 -7.42 93.86 -1.56
C SER A 555 -7.58 92.74 -2.59
N ILE A 556 -8.82 92.51 -3.04
CA ILE A 556 -9.23 92.88 -4.41
C ILE A 556 -10.73 93.21 -4.39
N LEU A 557 -11.01 94.47 -4.71
CA LEU A 557 -12.28 95.03 -5.15
C LEU A 557 -11.96 95.61 -6.54
N ILE A 558 -12.94 95.59 -7.45
CA ILE A 558 -12.83 95.88 -8.91
C ILE A 558 -12.44 94.63 -9.72
#